data_AF-A0AAJ1K2L7-F1
#
_entry.id   AF-A0AAJ1K2L7-F1
#
_cell.length_a   1.000
_cell.length_b   1.000
_cell.length_c   1.000
_cell.angle_alpha   90.00
_cell.angle_beta   90.00
_cell.angle_gamma   90.00
#
_symmetry.space_group_name_H-M   'P 1'
#
loop_
_entity.id
_entity.type
_entity.pdbx_description
1 polymer ?
#
loop_
_entity_poly.entity_id
_entity_poly.type
_entity_poly.pdbx_seq_one_letter_code
_entity_poly.pdbx_strand_id
1 'polypeptide(L)'
;MMAVINTNSLSLMTQTNLNKSQSSLGTAIERLSSGLRINSAKDDAAGQAIANRFTSNINGLTVAARNANDGISLSQTAEGALSEINNNLQRVRDLTVQAQNSSNSASDIDSIQSEVNQRMEEINRVTKQTDFNGIKVLDNREATAQSYDFQVGSKDGEQISINIGSSAGWNLATAGAGGTSGT
;
A
#
# COMPACT_ATOMS: atom_id res chain seq x y z
N MET A 1 -73.48 -37.68 -11.61
CA MET A 1 -72.47 -37.26 -12.60
C MET A 1 -72.39 -35.74 -12.55
N MET A 2 -71.41 -35.16 -11.85
CA MET A 2 -71.25 -33.70 -11.82
C MET A 2 -70.46 -33.27 -13.06
N ALA A 3 -71.18 -32.99 -14.15
CA ALA A 3 -70.65 -32.31 -15.31
C ALA A 3 -70.98 -30.81 -15.18
N VAL A 4 -70.05 -30.06 -14.60
CA VAL A 4 -70.14 -28.59 -14.55
C VAL A 4 -69.55 -28.06 -15.86
N ILE A 5 -70.39 -27.53 -16.74
CA ILE A 5 -69.99 -27.10 -18.10
C ILE A 5 -69.32 -25.72 -18.09
N ASN A 6 -69.72 -24.84 -17.17
CA ASN A 6 -69.22 -23.45 -17.13
C ASN A 6 -67.86 -23.28 -16.43
N THR A 7 -67.50 -24.17 -15.50
CA THR A 7 -66.20 -24.12 -14.80
C THR A 7 -65.58 -25.51 -14.81
N ASN A 8 -64.59 -25.71 -15.67
CA ASN A 8 -63.85 -26.98 -15.74
C ASN A 8 -62.72 -27.00 -14.70
N SER A 9 -63.00 -27.62 -13.55
CA SER A 9 -62.07 -27.72 -12.42
C SER A 9 -60.79 -28.51 -12.76
N LEU A 10 -60.87 -29.52 -13.64
CA LEU A 10 -59.71 -30.28 -14.09
C LEU A 10 -58.79 -29.43 -14.98
N SER A 11 -59.37 -28.64 -15.88
CA SER A 11 -58.60 -27.69 -16.72
C SER A 11 -57.92 -26.62 -15.87
N LEU A 12 -58.61 -26.07 -14.86
CA LEU A 12 -58.05 -25.08 -13.94
C LEU A 12 -56.89 -25.66 -13.11
N MET A 13 -57.00 -26.91 -12.65
CA MET A 13 -55.92 -27.60 -11.94
C MET A 13 -54.70 -27.84 -12.85
N THR A 14 -54.92 -28.26 -14.10
CA THR A 14 -53.84 -28.43 -15.09
C THR A 14 -53.15 -27.10 -15.38
N GLN A 15 -53.91 -26.00 -15.55
CA GLN A 15 -53.35 -24.68 -15.79
C GLN A 15 -52.55 -24.15 -14.58
N THR A 16 -53.00 -24.42 -13.35
CA THR A 16 -52.27 -24.08 -12.13
C THR A 16 -50.92 -24.83 -12.04
N ASN A 17 -50.92 -26.13 -12.38
CA ASN A 17 -49.68 -26.92 -12.43
C ASN A 17 -48.73 -26.47 -13.56
N LEU A 18 -49.26 -26.12 -14.74
CA LEU A 18 -48.46 -25.56 -15.84
C LEU A 18 -47.79 -24.24 -15.44
N ASN A 19 -48.52 -23.33 -14.79
CA ASN A 19 -47.96 -22.07 -14.29
C ASN A 19 -46.83 -22.32 -13.26
N LYS A 20 -47.00 -23.31 -12.38
CA LYS A 20 -45.94 -23.73 -11.45
C LYS A 20 -44.71 -24.25 -12.19
N SER A 21 -44.87 -25.14 -13.17
CA SER A 21 -43.76 -25.65 -13.99
C SER A 21 -43.06 -24.54 -14.78
N GLN A 22 -43.81 -23.59 -15.33
CA GLN A 22 -43.25 -22.45 -16.06
C GLN A 22 -42.44 -21.52 -15.14
N SER A 23 -42.91 -21.27 -13.91
CA SER A 23 -42.14 -20.51 -12.91
C SER A 23 -40.83 -21.21 -12.52
N SER A 24 -40.85 -22.53 -12.27
CA SER A 24 -39.65 -23.31 -11.96
C SER A 24 -38.65 -23.33 -13.12
N LEU A 25 -39.14 -23.45 -14.36
CA LEU A 25 -38.30 -23.36 -15.57
C LEU A 25 -37.67 -21.97 -15.69
N GLY A 26 -38.42 -20.90 -15.44
CA GLY A 26 -37.91 -19.54 -15.44
C GLY A 26 -36.73 -19.35 -14.47
N THR A 27 -36.87 -19.81 -13.22
CA THR A 27 -35.79 -19.78 -12.24
C THR A 27 -34.59 -20.64 -12.65
N ALA A 28 -34.82 -21.81 -13.27
CA ALA A 28 -33.74 -22.66 -13.77
C ALA A 28 -32.95 -21.98 -14.90
N ILE A 29 -33.63 -21.30 -15.83
CA ILE A 29 -33.00 -20.51 -16.90
C ILE A 29 -32.21 -19.33 -16.31
N GLU A 30 -32.75 -18.64 -15.32
CA GLU A 30 -32.07 -17.53 -14.65
C GLU A 30 -30.76 -17.98 -13.98
N ARG A 31 -30.79 -19.11 -13.26
CA ARG A 31 -29.60 -19.70 -12.64
C ARG A 31 -28.60 -20.23 -13.67
N LEU A 32 -29.08 -20.80 -14.77
CA LEU A 32 -28.22 -21.26 -15.86
C LEU A 32 -27.52 -20.09 -16.55
N SER A 33 -28.25 -18.99 -16.80
CA SER A 33 -27.72 -17.80 -17.47
C SER A 33 -26.74 -17.03 -16.58
N SER A 34 -26.99 -16.96 -15.27
CA SER A 34 -26.08 -16.28 -14.34
C SER A 34 -24.91 -17.16 -13.89
N GLY A 35 -25.07 -18.48 -13.95
CA GLY A 35 -24.16 -19.45 -13.35
C GLY A 35 -24.18 -19.45 -11.81
N LEU A 36 -25.05 -18.63 -11.18
CA LEU A 36 -25.15 -18.49 -9.73
C LEU A 36 -26.38 -19.24 -9.22
N ARG A 37 -26.18 -20.00 -8.14
CA ARG A 37 -27.27 -20.75 -7.50
C ARG A 37 -28.21 -19.83 -6.70
N ILE A 38 -27.69 -18.70 -6.21
CA ILE A 38 -28.44 -17.67 -5.48
C ILE A 38 -28.38 -16.41 -6.34
N ASN A 39 -29.49 -16.06 -6.99
CA ASN A 39 -29.60 -14.84 -7.81
C ASN A 39 -30.29 -13.71 -7.06
N SER A 40 -31.16 -14.04 -6.10
CA SER A 40 -31.91 -13.05 -5.32
C SER A 40 -31.98 -13.43 -3.84
N ALA A 41 -32.17 -12.42 -2.99
CA ALA A 41 -32.42 -12.63 -1.55
C ALA A 41 -33.72 -13.41 -1.26
N LYS A 42 -34.61 -13.56 -2.26
CA LYS A 42 -35.82 -14.39 -2.17
C LYS A 42 -35.48 -15.89 -2.20
N ASP A 43 -34.39 -16.27 -2.86
CA ASP A 43 -33.98 -17.67 -3.01
C ASP A 43 -33.29 -18.20 -1.75
N ASP A 44 -32.40 -17.40 -1.15
CA ASP A 44 -31.72 -17.70 0.12
C ASP A 44 -31.15 -16.41 0.74
N ALA A 45 -31.89 -15.81 1.68
CA ALA A 45 -31.47 -14.56 2.33
C ALA A 45 -30.18 -14.72 3.14
N ALA A 46 -29.98 -15.87 3.79
CA ALA A 46 -28.78 -16.13 4.60
C ALA A 46 -27.56 -16.38 3.71
N GLY A 47 -27.73 -17.18 2.65
CA GLY A 47 -26.70 -17.43 1.64
C GLY A 47 -26.29 -16.15 0.90
N GLN A 48 -27.25 -15.30 0.53
CA GLN A 48 -26.97 -13.99 -0.07
C GLN A 48 -26.21 -13.06 0.88
N ALA A 49 -26.56 -13.02 2.17
CA ALA A 49 -25.86 -12.20 3.16
C ALA A 49 -24.40 -12.65 3.36
N ILE A 50 -24.17 -13.97 3.40
CA ILE A 50 -22.82 -14.55 3.49
C ILE A 50 -22.02 -14.25 2.23
N ALA A 51 -22.63 -14.42 1.05
CA ALA A 51 -22.01 -14.12 -0.24
C ALA A 51 -21.60 -12.64 -0.33
N ASN A 52 -22.50 -11.71 0.02
CA ASN A 52 -22.20 -10.27 0.04
C ASN A 52 -21.03 -9.94 0.99
N ARG A 53 -20.97 -10.57 2.16
CA ARG A 53 -19.85 -10.40 3.09
C ARG A 53 -18.54 -10.89 2.48
N PHE A 54 -18.54 -12.07 1.85
CA PHE A 54 -17.35 -12.59 1.18
C PHE A 54 -16.93 -11.73 -0.01
N THR A 55 -17.86 -11.28 -0.84
CA THR A 55 -17.57 -10.34 -1.94
C THR A 55 -16.95 -9.05 -1.42
N SER A 56 -17.48 -8.49 -0.33
CA SER A 56 -16.91 -7.30 0.31
C SER A 56 -15.47 -7.55 0.79
N ASN A 57 -15.23 -8.69 1.44
CA ASN A 57 -13.88 -9.08 1.86
C ASN A 57 -12.93 -9.30 0.68
N ILE A 58 -13.37 -9.95 -0.40
CA ILE A 58 -12.56 -10.19 -1.60
C ILE A 58 -12.18 -8.85 -2.25
N ASN A 59 -13.13 -7.93 -2.37
CA ASN A 59 -12.87 -6.59 -2.90
C ASN A 59 -11.90 -5.83 -1.99
N GLY A 60 -12.09 -5.91 -0.67
CA GLY A 60 -11.17 -5.33 0.32
C GLY A 60 -9.76 -5.88 0.20
N LEU A 61 -9.61 -7.22 0.12
CA LEU A 61 -8.32 -7.89 -0.06
C LEU A 61 -7.65 -7.52 -1.40
N THR A 62 -8.43 -7.31 -2.46
CA THR A 62 -7.90 -6.88 -3.77
C THR A 62 -7.26 -5.49 -3.68
N VAL A 63 -7.90 -4.55 -2.97
CA VAL A 63 -7.35 -3.21 -2.74
C VAL A 63 -6.15 -3.29 -1.78
N ALA A 64 -6.26 -4.06 -0.71
CA ALA A 64 -5.16 -4.30 0.22
C ALA A 64 -3.90 -4.87 -0.46
N ALA A 65 -4.06 -5.80 -1.41
CA ALA A 65 -2.93 -6.30 -2.20
C ALA A 65 -2.28 -5.18 -3.02
N ARG A 66 -3.04 -4.24 -3.58
CA ARG A 66 -2.49 -3.07 -4.26
C ARG A 66 -1.75 -2.16 -3.29
N ASN A 67 -2.33 -1.83 -2.14
CA ASN A 67 -1.69 -1.02 -1.10
C ASN A 67 -0.38 -1.66 -0.60
N ALA A 68 -0.34 -2.99 -0.47
CA ALA A 68 0.88 -3.70 -0.11
C ALA A 68 1.98 -3.54 -1.18
N ASN A 69 1.62 -3.57 -2.47
CA ASN A 69 2.56 -3.29 -3.55
C ASN A 69 3.05 -1.84 -3.49
N ASP A 70 2.19 -0.87 -3.16
CA ASP A 70 2.61 0.53 -2.98
C ASP A 70 3.60 0.66 -1.82
N GLY A 71 3.38 -0.04 -0.70
CA GLY A 71 4.33 -0.10 0.41
C GLY A 71 5.68 -0.73 0.04
N ILE A 72 5.68 -1.74 -0.84
CA ILE A 72 6.91 -2.34 -1.40
C ILE A 72 7.64 -1.31 -2.28
N SER A 73 6.93 -0.65 -3.19
CA SER A 73 7.54 0.35 -4.09
C SER A 73 8.08 1.56 -3.33
N LEU A 74 7.37 2.01 -2.28
CA LEU A 74 7.86 3.02 -1.35
C LEU A 74 9.18 2.59 -0.71
N SER A 75 9.20 1.38 -0.13
CA SER A 75 10.37 0.84 0.56
C SER A 75 11.57 0.70 -0.36
N GLN A 76 11.36 0.21 -1.59
CA GLN A 76 12.42 0.07 -2.59
C GLN A 76 12.98 1.43 -3.04
N THR A 77 12.11 2.44 -3.20
CA THR A 77 12.54 3.80 -3.54
C THR A 77 13.38 4.40 -2.41
N ALA A 78 12.93 4.23 -1.16
CA ALA A 78 13.69 4.66 0.01
C ALA A 78 15.02 3.92 0.14
N GLU A 79 15.04 2.59 -0.07
CA GLU A 79 16.23 1.75 0.02
C GLU A 79 17.28 2.13 -1.04
N GLY A 80 16.88 2.36 -2.29
CA GLY A 80 17.79 2.80 -3.34
C GLY A 80 18.46 4.14 -3.01
N ALA A 81 17.69 5.10 -2.50
CA ALA A 81 18.23 6.38 -2.07
C ALA A 81 19.14 6.26 -0.83
N LEU A 82 18.80 5.41 0.13
CA LEU A 82 19.66 5.13 1.29
C LEU A 82 20.97 4.43 0.90
N SER A 83 20.95 3.59 -0.14
CA SER A 83 22.16 2.97 -0.70
C SER A 83 23.12 4.02 -1.25
N GLU A 84 22.62 4.98 -2.02
CA GLU A 84 23.42 6.12 -2.53
C GLU A 84 23.98 6.98 -1.39
N ILE A 85 23.17 7.25 -0.36
CA ILE A 85 23.63 7.97 0.84
C ILE A 85 24.75 7.17 1.54
N ASN A 86 24.60 5.85 1.67
CA ASN A 86 25.60 4.99 2.28
C ASN A 86 26.94 5.02 1.52
N ASN A 87 26.91 4.92 0.19
CA ASN A 87 28.11 5.00 -0.66
C ASN A 87 28.84 6.34 -0.49
N ASN A 88 28.09 7.45 -0.46
CA ASN A 88 28.69 8.77 -0.23
C ASN A 88 29.28 8.90 1.18
N LEU A 89 28.61 8.38 2.21
CA LEU A 89 29.14 8.38 3.58
C LEU A 89 30.39 7.51 3.75
N GLN A 90 30.48 6.38 3.06
CA GLN A 90 31.69 5.57 3.02
C GLN A 90 32.84 6.36 2.40
N ARG A 91 32.61 7.05 1.27
CA ARG A 91 33.62 7.92 0.64
C ARG A 91 34.06 9.07 1.55
N VAL A 92 33.12 9.71 2.25
CA VAL A 92 33.44 10.75 3.24
C VAL A 92 34.32 10.17 4.36
N ARG A 93 34.02 8.96 4.85
CA ARG A 93 34.87 8.29 5.84
C ARG A 93 36.29 8.07 5.32
N ASP A 94 36.45 7.56 4.10
CA ASP A 94 37.77 7.35 3.50
C ASP A 94 38.56 8.67 3.39
N LEU A 95 37.90 9.73 2.93
CA LEU A 95 38.47 11.07 2.84
C LEU A 95 38.88 11.63 4.21
N THR A 96 38.06 11.43 5.24
CA THR A 96 38.40 11.87 6.61
C THR A 96 39.61 11.13 7.18
N VAL A 97 39.72 9.82 6.93
CA VAL A 97 40.90 9.03 7.33
C VAL A 97 42.13 9.46 6.54
N GLN A 98 41.96 9.73 5.24
CA GLN A 98 43.03 10.26 4.40
C GLN A 98 43.52 11.61 4.92
N ALA A 99 42.63 12.53 5.28
CA ALA A 99 42.97 13.86 5.80
C ALA A 99 43.73 13.83 7.13
N GLN A 100 43.51 12.81 7.96
CA GLN A 100 44.22 12.64 9.25
C GLN A 100 45.68 12.23 9.10
N ASN A 101 46.15 11.88 7.90
CA ASN A 101 47.54 11.52 7.68
C ASN A 101 48.45 12.77 7.73
N SER A 102 49.45 12.75 8.60
CA SER A 102 50.34 13.88 8.90
C SER A 102 51.28 14.26 7.74
N SER A 103 51.35 13.45 6.67
CA SER A 103 52.14 13.73 5.47
C SER A 103 51.44 14.64 4.46
N ASN A 104 50.14 14.90 4.61
CA ASN A 104 49.40 15.74 3.68
C ASN A 104 49.72 17.22 3.87
N SER A 105 49.78 17.96 2.77
CA SER A 105 49.92 19.42 2.82
C SER A 105 48.58 20.08 3.16
N ALA A 106 48.61 21.34 3.61
CA ALA A 106 47.40 22.11 3.86
C ALA A 106 46.50 22.22 2.62
N SER A 107 47.08 22.35 1.42
CA SER A 107 46.32 22.38 0.15
C SER A 107 45.64 21.05 -0.19
N ASP A 108 46.24 19.92 0.22
CA ASP A 108 45.63 18.60 0.03
C ASP A 108 44.43 18.43 0.96
N ILE A 109 44.56 18.89 2.22
CA ILE A 109 43.47 18.88 3.19
C ILE A 109 42.31 19.77 2.72
N ASP A 110 42.59 20.96 2.18
CA ASP A 110 41.57 21.84 1.62
C ASP A 110 40.82 21.20 0.45
N SER A 111 41.55 20.49 -0.44
CA SER A 111 40.95 19.77 -1.57
C SER A 111 40.08 18.60 -1.10
N ILE A 112 40.56 17.83 -0.12
CA ILE A 112 39.79 16.74 0.50
C ILE A 112 38.52 17.30 1.16
N GLN A 113 38.61 18.42 1.88
CA GLN A 113 37.46 19.06 2.50
C GLN A 113 36.44 19.53 1.46
N SER A 114 36.89 20.05 0.33
CA SER A 114 35.99 20.41 -0.79
C SER A 114 35.26 19.18 -1.34
N GLU A 115 35.92 18.04 -1.49
CA GLU A 115 35.27 16.79 -1.93
C GLU A 115 34.25 16.32 -0.88
N VAL A 116 34.60 16.35 0.41
CA VAL A 116 33.67 16.03 1.51
C VAL A 116 32.43 16.93 1.43
N ASN A 117 32.59 18.25 1.27
CA ASN A 117 31.47 19.17 1.19
C ASN A 117 30.53 18.85 0.01
N GLN A 118 31.08 18.55 -1.17
CA GLN A 118 30.28 18.14 -2.33
C GLN A 118 29.50 16.84 -2.09
N ARG A 119 30.12 15.84 -1.44
CA ARG A 119 29.44 14.59 -1.07
C ARG A 119 28.30 14.83 -0.08
N MET A 120 28.48 15.76 0.86
CA MET A 120 27.45 16.13 1.83
C MET A 120 26.30 16.91 1.19
N GLU A 121 26.59 17.77 0.21
CA GLU A 121 25.57 18.42 -0.63
C GLU A 121 24.77 17.39 -1.44
N GLU A 122 25.43 16.37 -1.96
CA GLU A 122 24.77 15.30 -2.70
C GLU A 122 23.85 14.45 -1.80
N ILE A 123 24.30 14.10 -0.60
CA ILE A 123 23.45 13.43 0.41
C ILE A 123 22.22 14.29 0.72
N ASN A 124 22.40 15.60 0.88
CA ASN A 124 21.31 16.56 1.13
C ASN A 124 20.33 16.61 -0.06
N ARG A 125 20.84 16.62 -1.29
CA ARG A 125 20.03 16.58 -2.52
C ARG A 125 19.23 15.30 -2.61
N VAL A 126 19.84 14.13 -2.46
CA VAL A 126 19.16 12.82 -2.50
C VAL A 126 18.05 12.78 -1.45
N THR A 127 18.36 13.16 -0.20
CA THR A 127 17.38 13.20 0.89
C THR A 127 16.14 14.05 0.56
N LYS A 128 16.33 15.23 -0.06
CA LYS A 128 15.24 16.15 -0.41
C LYS A 128 14.49 15.78 -1.70
N GLN A 129 15.16 15.13 -2.63
CA GLN A 129 14.62 14.86 -3.96
C GLN A 129 13.98 13.48 -4.07
N THR A 130 14.30 12.53 -3.18
CA THR A 130 13.63 11.22 -3.15
C THR A 130 12.14 11.41 -2.86
N ASP A 131 11.33 11.04 -3.85
CA ASP A 131 9.90 11.27 -3.89
C ASP A 131 9.21 9.98 -4.29
N PHE A 132 8.12 9.67 -3.58
CA PHE A 132 7.21 8.63 -3.98
C PHE A 132 5.79 9.20 -4.00
N ASN A 133 5.19 9.28 -5.18
CA ASN A 133 3.83 9.77 -5.38
C ASN A 133 3.57 11.16 -4.74
N GLY A 134 4.55 12.07 -4.81
CA GLY A 134 4.49 13.42 -4.25
C GLY A 134 4.89 13.52 -2.77
N ILE A 135 5.22 12.41 -2.12
CA ILE A 135 5.65 12.38 -0.72
C ILE A 135 7.16 12.30 -0.64
N LYS A 136 7.77 13.25 0.07
CA LYS A 136 9.21 13.25 0.37
C LYS A 136 9.52 12.22 1.44
N VAL A 137 9.88 11.02 0.99
CA VAL A 137 10.04 9.85 1.86
C VAL A 137 11.17 9.97 2.87
N LEU A 138 12.26 10.68 2.51
CA LEU A 138 13.47 10.81 3.34
C LEU A 138 13.63 12.21 3.96
N ASP A 139 12.84 13.21 3.55
CA ASP A 139 12.94 14.58 4.05
C ASP A 139 12.14 14.75 5.35
N ASN A 140 12.64 14.17 6.44
CA ASN A 140 12.03 14.18 7.76
C ASN A 140 12.89 14.90 8.82
N ARG A 141 13.57 15.98 8.43
CA ARG A 141 14.51 16.73 9.29
C ARG A 141 13.87 17.31 10.56
N GLU A 142 12.59 17.64 10.49
CA GLU A 142 11.82 18.23 11.59
C GLU A 142 11.06 17.19 12.44
N ALA A 143 11.04 15.91 12.02
CA ALA A 143 10.24 14.86 12.66
C ALA A 143 11.12 13.71 13.20
N THR A 144 10.86 13.29 14.43
CA THR A 144 11.59 12.22 15.13
C THR A 144 11.55 10.88 14.40
N ALA A 145 10.44 10.58 13.72
CA ALA A 145 10.25 9.48 12.77
C ALA A 145 9.00 9.75 11.93
N GLN A 146 9.01 9.38 10.65
CA GLN A 146 7.80 9.38 9.80
C GLN A 146 7.33 7.93 9.65
N SER A 147 6.05 7.69 9.91
CA SER A 147 5.43 6.38 9.75
C SER A 147 4.46 6.42 8.58
N TYR A 148 4.59 5.46 7.67
CA TYR A 148 3.69 5.27 6.54
C TYR A 148 2.88 4.00 6.78
N ASP A 149 1.60 4.18 7.11
CA ASP A 149 0.68 3.08 7.41
C ASP A 149 -0.02 2.60 6.13
N PHE A 150 0.15 1.33 5.81
CA PHE A 150 -0.51 0.69 4.67
C PHE A 150 -1.56 -0.30 5.16
N GLN A 151 -2.82 -0.08 4.78
CA GLN A 151 -3.91 -1.01 5.02
C GLN A 151 -3.78 -2.22 4.09
N VAL A 152 -3.42 -3.38 4.66
CA VAL A 152 -3.13 -4.62 3.93
C VAL A 152 -4.14 -5.74 4.23
N GLY A 153 -5.22 -5.43 4.93
CA GLY A 153 -6.31 -6.36 5.20
C GLY A 153 -7.69 -5.80 4.87
N SER A 154 -8.69 -6.69 4.95
CA SER A 154 -10.09 -6.37 4.65
C SER A 154 -10.83 -5.75 5.84
N LYS A 155 -10.25 -5.79 7.04
CA LYS A 155 -10.82 -5.24 8.27
C LYS A 155 -10.00 -4.07 8.78
N ASP A 156 -10.66 -3.18 9.51
CA ASP A 156 -10.01 -2.04 10.14
C ASP A 156 -8.89 -2.48 11.10
N GLY A 157 -7.75 -1.80 11.04
CA GLY A 157 -6.59 -2.06 11.89
C GLY A 157 -5.63 -3.13 11.36
N GLU A 158 -5.93 -3.80 10.24
CA GLU A 158 -5.00 -4.69 9.55
C GLU A 158 -3.97 -3.88 8.72
N GLN A 159 -3.07 -3.18 9.41
CA GLN A 159 -2.11 -2.25 8.84
C GLN A 159 -0.65 -2.69 9.06
N ILE A 160 0.21 -2.36 8.09
CA ILE A 160 1.66 -2.46 8.20
C ILE A 160 2.22 -1.05 8.18
N SER A 161 2.92 -0.68 9.25
CA SER A 161 3.59 0.61 9.40
C SER A 161 5.04 0.52 8.96
N ILE A 162 5.44 1.33 7.97
CA ILE A 162 6.83 1.48 7.56
C ILE A 162 7.38 2.73 8.24
N ASN A 163 8.36 2.53 9.13
CA ASN A 163 8.98 3.62 9.88
C ASN A 163 10.29 4.04 9.21
N ILE A 164 10.40 5.31 8.85
CA ILE A 164 11.62 5.93 8.36
C ILE A 164 12.18 6.84 9.46
N GLY A 165 13.37 6.50 9.94
CA GLY A 165 14.07 7.23 11.00
C GLY A 165 14.51 8.63 10.54
N SER A 166 14.71 9.55 11.50
CA SER A 166 15.06 10.94 11.21
C SER A 166 16.37 11.11 10.43
N SER A 167 16.34 11.95 9.39
CA SER A 167 17.47 12.34 8.55
C SER A 167 18.29 13.50 9.12
N ALA A 168 17.92 14.04 10.29
CA ALA A 168 18.59 15.19 10.91
C ALA A 168 20.10 14.96 11.17
N GLY A 169 20.51 13.70 11.39
CA GLY A 169 21.89 13.31 11.64
C GLY A 169 22.73 12.99 10.39
N TRP A 170 22.14 13.00 9.19
CA TRP A 170 22.85 12.56 7.97
C TRP A 170 23.73 13.66 7.36
N ASN A 171 23.53 14.91 7.77
CA ASN A 171 24.37 16.03 7.39
C ASN A 171 25.17 16.54 8.61
N LEU A 172 26.50 16.46 8.52
CA LEU A 172 27.44 16.93 9.56
C LEU A 172 27.33 18.45 9.76
N ALA A 173 26.94 19.21 8.73
CA ALA A 173 26.77 20.67 8.82
C ALA A 173 25.66 21.07 9.80
N THR A 174 24.61 20.26 9.97
CA THR A 174 23.56 20.45 10.99
C THR A 174 23.88 19.77 12.31
N ALA A 175 24.70 18.71 12.32
CA ALA A 175 25.17 18.08 13.55
C ALA A 175 26.07 19.01 14.41
N GLY A 176 26.76 19.97 13.78
CA GLY A 176 27.55 20.99 14.48
C GLY A 176 26.73 22.16 15.07
N ALA A 177 25.47 22.35 14.63
CA ALA A 177 24.64 23.46 15.09
C ALA A 177 24.00 23.23 16.47
N GLY A 178 24.01 22.01 16.99
CA GLY A 178 23.48 21.66 18.31
C GLY A 178 24.51 21.55 19.45
N GLY A 179 25.80 21.78 19.15
CA GLY A 179 26.91 21.45 20.07
C GLY A 179 27.84 22.60 20.49
N THR A 180 27.54 23.85 20.14
CA THR A 180 28.37 25.02 20.51
C THR A 180 27.58 26.12 21.22
N SER A 181 26.78 25.74 22.22
CA SER A 181 26.29 26.69 23.22
C SER A 181 26.43 26.08 24.62
N GLY A 182 27.46 26.52 25.34
CA GLY A 182 27.65 26.21 26.75
C GLY A 182 29.11 26.28 27.16
N THR A 183 29.53 27.48 27.59
CA THR A 183 30.63 27.71 28.53
C THR A 183 30.48 26.84 29.78
#